data_AF-A0A1U9UKM3-F1
#
_entry.id   AF-A0A1U9UKM3-F1
#
_cell.length_a   1.000
_cell.length_b   1.000
_cell.length_c   1.000
_cell.angle_alpha   90.00
_cell.angle_beta   90.00
_cell.angle_gamma   90.00
#
_symmetry.space_group_name_H-M   'P 1'
#
loop_
_entity.id
_entity.type
_entity.pdbx_description
1 polymer ?
#
loop_
_entity_poly.entity_id
_entity_poly.type
_entity_poly.pdbx_seq_one_letter_code
_entity_poly.pdbx_strand_id
1 'polypeptide(L)'
;MHNPVKLNTMTSELLNSAMGACGAAKHYHAMFQSLKEAQPLKFAAEDRVLSKALFFHLAKMKYAGWQHRVDFQRARKHSMADLFQDLVAFYLRCALPTETFNVLLEPRLPGEDGKTIHPDILIQRKEVKRKAVNHFAIEVKTTIGYARPRNGEEGKYERLETRLREVSEAANVPLENVIYIFEEPTNVTREFCDFFWDQKERQAKDRSRLPFPLSQIFPLFWKTDPYYWERTGIKNSTKGGSKDRRSWYPEISDEEFLEQAAQRIVTPLEDILTRIANAKSSRTDVAKKRSDVVDGGSKSGVRKNRRESGLAQ
;
A
#
# COMPACT_ATOMS: atom_id res chain seq x y z
N MET A 1 17.56 -24.59 43.53
CA MET A 1 17.88 -25.73 42.66
C MET A 1 16.59 -26.25 42.05
N HIS A 2 16.31 -25.94 40.78
CA HIS A 2 15.15 -26.48 40.07
C HIS A 2 15.57 -27.75 39.34
N ASN A 3 14.96 -28.88 39.73
CA ASN A 3 15.13 -30.15 39.03
C ASN A 3 14.39 -30.06 37.69
N PRO A 4 15.07 -30.24 36.54
CA PRO A 4 14.39 -30.31 35.26
C PRO A 4 13.51 -31.57 35.25
N VAL A 5 12.22 -31.37 35.01
CA VAL A 5 11.26 -32.46 34.84
C VAL A 5 11.71 -33.29 33.64
N LYS A 6 12.16 -34.53 33.88
CA LYS A 6 12.45 -35.50 32.82
C LYS A 6 11.13 -35.86 32.14
N LEU A 7 10.89 -35.31 30.95
CA LEU A 7 9.82 -35.76 30.06
C LEU A 7 10.02 -37.25 29.76
N ASN A 8 9.01 -38.06 30.07
CA ASN A 8 9.00 -39.50 29.84
C ASN A 8 9.06 -39.78 28.32
N THR A 9 9.72 -40.84 27.88
CA THR A 9 9.91 -41.14 26.44
C THR A 9 8.59 -41.36 25.69
N MET A 10 7.59 -42.02 26.31
CA MET A 10 6.24 -42.14 25.72
C MET A 10 5.52 -40.80 25.56
N THR A 11 5.75 -39.85 26.46
CA THR A 11 5.20 -38.49 26.31
C THR A 11 5.89 -37.73 25.18
N SER A 12 7.14 -38.06 24.83
CA SER A 12 7.85 -37.41 23.72
C SER A 12 7.37 -37.90 22.35
N GLU A 13 7.08 -39.19 22.16
CA GLU A 13 6.60 -39.72 20.88
C GLU A 13 5.18 -39.25 20.57
N LEU A 14 4.28 -39.30 21.55
CA LEU A 14 2.92 -38.79 21.40
C LEU A 14 2.91 -37.30 21.10
N LEU A 15 3.77 -36.53 21.78
CA LEU A 15 3.95 -35.10 21.53
C LEU A 15 4.49 -34.85 20.11
N ASN A 16 5.49 -35.61 19.66
CA ASN A 16 6.03 -35.49 18.31
C ASN A 16 4.98 -35.82 17.23
N SER A 17 4.16 -36.85 17.45
CA SER A 17 3.05 -37.20 16.56
C SER A 17 1.99 -36.08 16.53
N ALA A 18 1.61 -35.55 17.69
CA ALA A 18 0.66 -34.44 17.77
C ALA A 18 1.19 -33.15 17.10
N MET A 19 2.48 -32.84 17.27
CA MET A 19 3.13 -31.73 16.56
C MET A 19 3.16 -31.97 15.05
N GLY A 20 3.42 -33.21 14.61
CA GLY A 20 3.44 -33.59 13.20
C GLY A 20 2.07 -33.61 12.52
N ALA A 21 0.99 -33.77 13.28
CA ALA A 21 -0.38 -33.83 12.76
C ALA A 21 -0.85 -32.52 12.12
N CYS A 22 -0.25 -31.38 12.48
CA CYS A 22 -0.60 -30.07 11.93
C CYS A 22 0.57 -29.47 11.13
N GLY A 23 0.50 -29.56 9.80
CA GLY A 23 1.51 -28.96 8.92
C GLY A 23 1.48 -27.43 8.85
N ALA A 24 0.47 -26.76 9.44
CA ALA A 24 0.25 -25.32 9.27
C ALA A 24 1.45 -24.47 9.71
N ALA A 25 2.11 -24.84 10.81
CA ALA A 25 3.27 -24.09 11.33
C ALA A 25 4.42 -24.03 10.31
N LYS A 26 4.69 -25.13 9.60
CA LYS A 26 5.73 -25.20 8.57
C LYS A 26 5.41 -24.28 7.38
N HIS A 27 4.18 -24.33 6.88
CA HIS A 27 3.77 -23.50 5.74
C HIS A 27 3.72 -22.02 6.10
N TYR A 28 3.26 -21.69 7.31
CA TYR A 28 3.19 -20.32 7.80
C TYR A 28 4.60 -19.72 7.98
N HIS A 29 5.55 -20.50 8.51
CA HIS A 29 6.95 -20.10 8.56
C HIS A 29 7.54 -19.86 7.17
N ALA A 30 7.32 -20.81 6.24
CA ALA A 30 7.83 -20.71 4.87
C ALA A 30 7.30 -19.46 4.14
N MET A 31 6.01 -19.12 4.33
CA MET A 31 5.41 -17.90 3.79
C MET A 31 6.19 -16.65 4.23
N PHE A 32 6.43 -16.47 5.53
CA PHE A 32 7.15 -15.29 6.02
C PHE A 32 8.62 -15.25 5.60
N GLN A 33 9.27 -16.41 5.44
CA GLN A 33 10.63 -16.42 4.87
C GLN A 33 10.61 -15.95 3.41
N SER A 34 9.65 -16.40 2.61
CA SER A 34 9.55 -15.99 1.21
C SER A 34 9.35 -14.47 1.03
N LEU A 35 8.65 -13.81 1.97
CA LEU A 35 8.46 -12.35 1.96
C LEU A 35 9.72 -11.55 2.36
N LYS A 36 10.72 -12.19 2.99
CA LYS A 36 12.00 -11.54 3.33
C LYS A 36 12.97 -11.53 2.16
N GLU A 37 12.88 -12.51 1.28
CA GLU A 37 13.81 -12.76 0.18
C GLU A 37 13.46 -11.93 -1.08
N ALA A 38 13.19 -10.64 -0.92
CA ALA A 38 12.89 -9.75 -2.03
C ALA A 38 14.09 -9.63 -2.97
N GLN A 39 13.91 -10.04 -4.23
CA GLN A 39 14.92 -9.93 -5.28
C GLN A 39 14.58 -8.75 -6.20
N PRO A 40 15.58 -7.97 -6.65
CA PRO A 40 15.34 -6.91 -7.62
C PRO A 40 14.68 -7.45 -8.90
N LEU A 41 13.56 -6.85 -9.29
CA LEU A 41 12.84 -7.17 -10.51
C LEU A 41 13.02 -6.04 -11.52
N LYS A 42 13.44 -6.41 -12.74
CA LYS A 42 13.40 -5.49 -13.88
C LYS A 42 11.98 -5.46 -14.43
N PHE A 43 11.44 -4.27 -14.61
CA PHE A 43 10.11 -4.08 -15.19
C PHE A 43 10.09 -2.78 -16.00
N ALA A 44 9.20 -2.73 -16.98
CA ALA A 44 8.81 -1.49 -17.66
C ALA A 44 7.44 -1.04 -17.11
N ALA A 45 7.21 0.27 -17.02
CA ALA A 45 6.00 0.80 -16.40
C ALA A 45 4.73 0.42 -17.18
N GLU A 46 4.85 0.37 -18.51
CA GLU A 46 3.81 0.05 -19.48
C GLU A 46 3.28 -1.38 -19.34
N ASP A 47 4.11 -2.35 -18.91
CA ASP A 47 3.74 -3.76 -18.92
C ASP A 47 2.87 -4.16 -17.71
N ARG A 48 2.85 -3.32 -16.66
CA ARG A 48 2.10 -3.50 -15.42
C ARG A 48 2.36 -4.85 -14.74
N VAL A 49 3.56 -5.40 -14.89
CA VAL A 49 3.93 -6.74 -14.43
C VAL A 49 3.84 -6.87 -12.91
N LEU A 50 4.27 -5.85 -12.17
CA LEU A 50 4.22 -5.87 -10.70
C LEU A 50 2.78 -5.78 -10.22
N SER A 51 1.97 -4.94 -10.85
CA SER A 51 0.53 -4.86 -10.56
C SER A 51 -0.18 -6.19 -10.83
N LYS A 52 0.10 -6.85 -11.94
CA LYS A 52 -0.47 -8.16 -12.27
C LYS A 52 -0.05 -9.22 -11.26
N ALA A 53 1.23 -9.25 -10.89
CA ALA A 53 1.76 -10.21 -9.92
C ALA A 53 1.22 -9.98 -8.49
N LEU A 54 1.08 -8.72 -8.07
CA LEU A 54 0.45 -8.37 -6.80
C LEU A 54 -1.03 -8.77 -6.77
N PHE A 55 -1.78 -8.48 -7.84
CA PHE A 55 -3.17 -8.92 -7.96
C PHE A 55 -3.27 -10.44 -7.87
N PHE A 56 -2.44 -11.16 -8.65
CA PHE A 56 -2.41 -12.61 -8.70
C PHE A 56 -2.22 -13.22 -7.31
N HIS A 57 -1.18 -12.81 -6.57
CA HIS A 57 -0.92 -13.34 -5.23
C HIS A 57 -2.06 -13.02 -4.26
N LEU A 58 -2.55 -11.79 -4.25
CA LEU A 58 -3.63 -11.39 -3.35
C LEU A 58 -4.92 -12.16 -3.65
N ALA A 59 -5.31 -12.27 -4.92
CA ALA A 59 -6.51 -12.99 -5.35
C ALA A 59 -6.42 -14.49 -5.03
N LYS A 60 -5.26 -15.11 -5.27
CA LYS A 60 -5.01 -16.54 -4.96
C LYS A 60 -5.05 -16.82 -3.46
N MET A 61 -4.50 -15.92 -2.64
CA MET A 61 -4.61 -16.02 -1.18
C MET A 61 -6.06 -15.85 -0.68
N LYS A 62 -6.82 -14.91 -1.25
CA LYS A 62 -8.25 -14.74 -0.94
C LYS A 62 -9.10 -15.94 -1.35
N TYR A 63 -8.75 -16.56 -2.48
CA TYR A 63 -9.36 -17.80 -2.94
C TYR A 63 -9.09 -18.96 -1.97
N ALA A 64 -7.83 -19.15 -1.54
CA ALA A 64 -7.50 -20.13 -0.50
C ALA A 64 -8.26 -19.87 0.81
N GLY A 65 -8.44 -18.60 1.19
CA GLY A 65 -9.27 -18.21 2.33
C GLY A 65 -10.76 -18.53 2.15
N TRP A 66 -11.29 -18.46 0.93
CA TRP A 66 -12.64 -18.91 0.61
C TRP A 66 -12.77 -20.44 0.71
N GLN A 67 -11.83 -21.18 0.13
CA GLN A 67 -11.79 -22.65 0.22
C GLN A 67 -11.76 -23.09 1.69
N HIS A 68 -10.82 -22.54 2.47
CA HIS A 68 -10.72 -22.82 3.89
C HIS A 68 -12.00 -22.49 4.66
N ARG A 69 -12.64 -21.33 4.39
CA ARG A 69 -13.93 -20.98 5.02
C ARG A 69 -14.97 -22.07 4.78
N VAL A 70 -15.12 -22.50 3.52
CA VAL A 70 -16.09 -23.51 3.12
C VAL A 70 -15.76 -24.83 3.78
N ASP A 71 -14.54 -25.35 3.60
CA ASP A 71 -14.17 -26.71 4.03
C ASP A 71 -14.19 -26.84 5.55
N PHE A 72 -13.64 -25.83 6.24
CA PHE A 72 -13.54 -25.76 7.69
C PHE A 72 -14.81 -25.24 8.40
N GLN A 73 -15.90 -25.01 7.66
CA GLN A 73 -17.19 -24.54 8.21
C GLN A 73 -17.10 -23.23 9.00
N ARG A 74 -16.21 -22.32 8.59
CA ARG A 74 -16.11 -21.01 9.25
C ARG A 74 -17.20 -20.07 8.74
N ALA A 75 -17.77 -19.27 9.63
CA ALA A 75 -18.71 -18.22 9.24
C ALA A 75 -18.04 -17.10 8.41
N ARG A 76 -16.75 -16.83 8.67
CA ARG A 76 -15.99 -15.74 8.04
C ARG A 76 -14.60 -16.19 7.59
N LYS A 77 -14.12 -15.57 6.49
CA LYS A 77 -12.73 -15.70 6.01
C LYS A 77 -11.76 -14.99 6.98
N HIS A 78 -10.47 -15.30 6.88
CA HIS A 78 -9.42 -14.53 7.57
C HIS A 78 -9.28 -13.13 6.99
N SER A 79 -8.91 -12.16 7.83
CA SER A 79 -8.55 -10.81 7.38
C SER A 79 -7.25 -10.88 6.57
N MET A 80 -7.15 -10.06 5.53
CA MET A 80 -5.99 -9.97 4.64
C MET A 80 -5.24 -8.65 4.78
N ALA A 81 -5.59 -7.80 5.77
CA ALA A 81 -5.04 -6.45 5.90
C ALA A 81 -3.51 -6.44 6.03
N ASP A 82 -2.97 -7.15 7.02
CA ASP A 82 -1.52 -7.18 7.28
C ASP A 82 -0.78 -7.83 6.10
N LEU A 83 -1.33 -8.91 5.55
CA LEU A 83 -0.74 -9.60 4.40
C LEU A 83 -0.75 -8.74 3.13
N PHE A 84 -1.78 -7.91 2.93
CA PHE A 84 -1.81 -6.96 1.83
C PHE A 84 -0.75 -5.86 1.99
N GLN A 85 -0.57 -5.31 3.19
CA GLN A 85 0.50 -4.37 3.50
C GLN A 85 1.89 -4.99 3.26
N ASP A 86 2.10 -6.22 3.72
CA ASP A 86 3.35 -6.96 3.50
C ASP A 86 3.62 -7.22 2.02
N LEU A 87 2.59 -7.58 1.23
CA LEU A 87 2.73 -7.77 -0.21
C LEU A 87 3.07 -6.45 -0.93
N VAL A 88 2.42 -5.34 -0.57
CA VAL A 88 2.77 -4.03 -1.12
C VAL A 88 4.23 -3.71 -0.80
N ALA A 89 4.66 -3.87 0.44
CA ALA A 89 6.04 -3.63 0.84
C ALA A 89 7.04 -4.56 0.13
N PHE A 90 6.68 -5.83 -0.06
CA PHE A 90 7.49 -6.80 -0.81
C PHE A 90 7.74 -6.32 -2.24
N TYR A 91 6.68 -5.95 -2.98
CA TYR A 91 6.86 -5.47 -4.35
C TYR A 91 7.56 -4.12 -4.44
N LEU A 92 7.39 -3.23 -3.45
CA LEU A 92 8.20 -2.01 -3.36
C LEU A 92 9.69 -2.35 -3.19
N ARG A 93 10.05 -3.35 -2.38
CA ARG A 93 11.45 -3.80 -2.21
C ARG A 93 12.01 -4.46 -3.46
N CYS A 94 11.19 -5.20 -4.20
CA CYS A 94 11.61 -5.80 -5.47
C CYS A 94 11.84 -4.73 -6.55
N ALA A 95 11.08 -3.64 -6.53
CA ALA A 95 11.09 -2.64 -7.60
C ALA A 95 12.02 -1.44 -7.35
N LEU A 96 12.17 -1.01 -6.09
CA LEU A 96 13.00 0.13 -5.74
C LEU A 96 14.46 -0.30 -5.57
N PRO A 97 15.44 0.41 -6.19
CA PRO A 97 16.84 0.04 -6.08
C PRO A 97 17.34 0.11 -4.63
N THR A 98 17.79 -1.03 -4.09
CA THR A 98 18.14 -1.18 -2.66
C THR A 98 19.34 -0.35 -2.21
N GLU A 99 20.21 0.03 -3.15
CA GLU A 99 21.33 0.96 -2.93
C GLU A 99 20.85 2.40 -2.72
N THR A 100 19.67 2.74 -3.25
CA THR A 100 19.10 4.10 -3.19
C THR A 100 17.98 4.21 -2.16
N PHE A 101 17.18 3.17 -1.97
CA PHE A 101 15.99 3.23 -1.14
C PHE A 101 16.00 2.17 -0.03
N ASN A 102 15.27 2.46 1.05
CA ASN A 102 14.97 1.54 2.12
C ASN A 102 13.46 1.57 2.40
N VAL A 103 12.83 0.40 2.51
CA VAL A 103 11.39 0.24 2.76
C VAL A 103 11.18 -0.32 4.16
N LEU A 104 10.71 0.54 5.06
CA LEU A 104 10.43 0.23 6.46
C LEU A 104 8.92 0.07 6.66
N LEU A 105 8.53 -0.93 7.46
CA LEU A 105 7.15 -1.14 7.88
C LEU A 105 6.96 -0.57 9.29
N GLU A 106 5.89 0.20 9.48
CA GLU A 106 5.43 0.72 10.78
C GLU A 106 6.50 1.36 11.69
N PRO A 107 7.48 2.13 11.17
CA PRO A 107 8.51 2.72 12.01
C PRO A 107 7.89 3.72 12.99
N ARG A 108 8.49 3.82 14.17
CA ARG A 108 8.10 4.79 15.20
C ARG A 108 8.62 6.19 14.82
N LEU A 109 7.72 7.13 14.62
CA LEU A 109 8.02 8.54 14.37
C LEU A 109 7.45 9.42 15.50
N PRO A 110 8.15 10.48 15.93
CA PRO A 110 7.60 11.42 16.89
C PRO A 110 6.54 12.32 16.23
N GLY A 111 5.32 12.33 16.75
CA GLY A 111 4.27 13.27 16.39
C GLY A 111 4.39 14.58 17.18
N GLU A 112 3.71 15.63 16.71
CA GLU A 112 3.77 16.97 17.31
C GLU A 112 3.22 17.02 18.74
N ASP A 113 2.20 16.22 19.04
CA ASP A 113 1.58 16.13 20.37
C ASP A 113 2.34 15.19 21.32
N GLY A 114 3.56 14.78 20.95
CA GLY A 114 4.37 13.82 21.69
C GLY A 114 3.92 12.36 21.53
N LYS A 115 2.84 12.08 20.78
CA LYS A 115 2.43 10.70 20.48
C LYS A 115 3.30 10.13 19.38
N THR A 116 3.45 8.80 19.39
CA THR A 116 4.16 8.10 18.32
C THR A 116 3.24 7.90 17.13
N ILE A 117 3.67 8.34 15.95
CA ILE A 117 3.03 8.08 14.67
C ILE A 117 3.72 6.88 14.02
N HIS A 118 2.91 5.95 13.52
CA HIS A 118 3.35 4.76 12.79
C HIS A 118 2.75 4.81 11.39
N PRO A 119 3.46 5.30 10.36
CA PRO A 119 3.00 5.12 8.98
C PRO A 119 3.12 3.64 8.61
N ASP A 120 2.14 3.11 7.87
CA ASP A 120 2.12 1.69 7.50
C ASP A 120 3.41 1.29 6.74
N ILE A 121 3.84 2.14 5.80
CA ILE A 121 5.13 2.01 5.09
C ILE A 121 5.84 3.35 5.00
N LEU A 122 7.13 3.38 5.35
CA LEU A 122 8.02 4.52 5.18
C LEU A 122 9.14 4.17 4.21
N ILE A 123 9.37 5.05 3.24
CA ILE A 123 10.46 4.93 2.28
C ILE A 123 11.51 5.97 2.63
N GLN A 124 12.73 5.51 2.83
CA GLN A 124 13.89 6.38 3.04
C GLN A 124 14.78 6.36 1.80
N ARG A 125 15.39 7.50 1.49
CA ARG A 125 16.41 7.63 0.45
C ARG A 125 17.78 7.64 1.10
N LYS A 126 18.66 6.75 0.63
CA LYS A 126 20.07 6.68 1.00
C LYS A 126 20.81 7.73 0.18
N GLU A 127 21.38 8.72 0.86
CA GLU A 127 22.27 9.68 0.22
C GLU A 127 23.72 9.21 0.37
N VAL A 128 24.50 9.28 -0.71
CA VAL A 128 25.92 8.91 -0.69
C VAL A 128 26.63 9.79 0.34
N LYS A 129 27.24 9.16 1.37
CA LYS A 129 27.92 9.81 2.51
C LYS A 129 27.02 10.53 3.54
N ARG A 130 25.70 10.36 3.48
CA ARG A 130 24.76 10.96 4.44
C ARG A 130 23.84 9.90 5.04
N LYS A 131 23.24 10.24 6.19
CA LYS A 131 22.21 9.41 6.83
C LYS A 131 21.02 9.27 5.89
N ALA A 132 20.39 8.10 5.89
CA ALA A 132 19.13 7.91 5.17
C ALA A 132 18.09 8.94 5.66
N VAL A 133 17.42 9.58 4.71
CA VAL A 133 16.39 10.58 4.98
C VAL A 133 15.03 10.04 4.58
N ASN A 134 14.01 10.36 5.35
CA ASN A 134 12.63 10.04 4.98
C ASN A 134 12.31 10.72 3.65
N HIS A 135 11.66 9.99 2.77
CA HIS A 135 11.46 10.41 1.38
C HIS A 135 9.99 10.33 0.97
N PHE A 136 9.31 9.27 1.39
CA PHE A 136 7.90 9.02 1.06
C PHE A 136 7.23 8.22 2.17
N ALA A 137 5.93 8.41 2.38
CA ALA A 137 5.15 7.62 3.32
C ALA A 137 3.86 7.12 2.68
N ILE A 138 3.45 5.91 3.06
CA ILE A 138 2.27 5.24 2.52
C ILE A 138 1.43 4.71 3.67
N GLU A 139 0.15 4.99 3.62
CA GLU A 139 -0.89 4.38 4.45
C GLU A 139 -1.64 3.34 3.63
N VAL A 140 -1.65 2.08 4.07
CA VAL A 140 -2.31 0.96 3.40
C VAL A 140 -3.69 0.72 4.02
N LYS A 141 -4.73 0.64 3.19
CA LYS A 141 -6.11 0.40 3.66
C LYS A 141 -6.79 -0.67 2.80
N THR A 142 -7.25 -1.74 3.44
CA THR A 142 -8.16 -2.72 2.80
C THR A 142 -9.61 -2.28 2.89
N THR A 143 -9.96 -1.51 3.93
CA THR A 143 -11.27 -0.86 4.13
C THR A 143 -11.08 0.43 4.95
N ILE A 144 -12.08 1.32 4.98
CA ILE A 144 -12.08 2.51 5.89
C ILE A 144 -12.65 2.16 7.30
N GLY A 145 -12.98 0.88 7.56
CA GLY A 145 -13.44 0.44 8.89
C GLY A 145 -14.68 1.17 9.41
N TYR A 146 -14.72 1.45 10.73
CA TYR A 146 -15.80 2.18 11.41
C TYR A 146 -15.85 3.68 11.07
N ALA A 147 -14.84 4.22 10.39
CA ALA A 147 -14.76 5.62 9.99
C ALA A 147 -15.30 5.85 8.56
N ARG A 148 -16.16 4.96 8.05
CA ARG A 148 -16.71 5.09 6.70
C ARG A 148 -17.43 6.43 6.55
N PRO A 149 -17.03 7.26 5.57
CA PRO A 149 -17.74 8.48 5.21
C PRO A 149 -19.22 8.17 5.02
N ARG A 150 -20.14 8.88 5.68
CA ARG A 150 -21.57 8.74 5.36
C ARG A 150 -21.92 9.66 4.20
N ASN A 151 -22.83 9.22 3.34
CA ASN A 151 -23.30 10.05 2.23
C ASN A 151 -23.95 11.32 2.79
N GLY A 152 -23.57 12.48 2.25
CA GLY A 152 -24.09 13.78 2.68
C GLY A 152 -23.51 14.34 3.98
N GLU A 153 -22.54 13.66 4.60
CA GLU A 153 -21.82 14.18 5.77
C GLU A 153 -20.82 15.27 5.35
N GLU A 154 -20.86 16.41 6.03
CA GLU A 154 -19.85 17.47 5.88
C GLU A 154 -18.52 16.99 6.47
N GLY A 155 -17.40 17.31 5.84
CA GLY A 155 -16.08 16.86 6.32
C GLY A 155 -15.86 15.34 6.25
N LYS A 156 -16.62 14.59 5.45
CA LYS A 156 -16.58 13.12 5.41
C LYS A 156 -15.22 12.48 5.09
N TYR A 157 -14.25 13.24 4.57
CA TYR A 157 -12.87 12.80 4.34
C TYR A 157 -11.83 13.48 5.25
N GLU A 158 -12.27 14.28 6.22
CA GLU A 158 -11.41 15.04 7.14
C GLU A 158 -10.44 14.12 7.88
N ARG A 159 -10.89 12.96 8.37
CA ARG A 159 -9.99 12.00 9.03
C ARG A 159 -8.86 11.50 8.13
N LEU A 160 -9.14 11.28 6.84
CA LEU A 160 -8.11 10.87 5.89
C LEU A 160 -7.11 12.01 5.69
N GLU A 161 -7.61 13.23 5.52
CA GLU A 161 -6.81 14.45 5.39
C GLU A 161 -5.92 14.69 6.63
N THR A 162 -6.48 14.68 7.83
CA THR A 162 -5.76 14.88 9.09
C THR A 162 -4.62 13.87 9.22
N ARG A 163 -4.90 12.59 8.95
CA ARG A 163 -3.87 11.55 9.03
C ARG A 163 -2.73 11.76 8.02
N LEU A 164 -3.02 12.24 6.80
CA LEU A 164 -1.95 12.57 5.84
C LEU A 164 -1.06 13.70 6.34
N ARG A 165 -1.65 14.71 7.01
CA ARG A 165 -0.91 15.84 7.60
C ARG A 165 -0.03 15.39 8.77
N GLU A 166 -0.60 14.62 9.70
CA GLU A 166 0.14 14.05 10.85
C GLU A 166 1.34 13.21 10.39
N VAL A 167 1.14 12.35 9.39
CA VAL A 167 2.24 11.53 8.84
C VAL A 167 3.27 12.38 8.11
N SER A 168 2.83 13.37 7.33
CA SER A 168 3.72 14.30 6.63
C SER A 168 4.62 15.06 7.60
N GLU A 169 4.06 15.54 8.71
CA GLU A 169 4.77 16.24 9.77
C GLU A 169 5.73 15.32 10.52
N ALA A 170 5.23 14.19 11.03
CA ALA A 170 6.05 13.24 11.81
C ALA A 170 7.19 12.63 10.97
N ALA A 171 6.96 12.37 9.68
CA ALA A 171 8.00 11.89 8.77
C ALA A 171 8.89 13.00 8.21
N ASN A 172 8.52 14.27 8.41
CA ASN A 172 9.15 15.45 7.81
C ASN A 172 9.31 15.33 6.29
N VAL A 173 8.24 14.92 5.61
CA VAL A 173 8.17 14.85 4.14
C VAL A 173 7.10 15.82 3.62
N PRO A 174 7.20 16.31 2.38
CA PRO A 174 6.11 17.08 1.76
C PRO A 174 4.78 16.31 1.81
N LEU A 175 3.66 17.02 1.95
CA LEU A 175 2.34 16.38 2.05
C LEU A 175 2.00 15.59 0.77
N GLU A 176 2.48 16.06 -0.38
CA GLU A 176 2.38 15.36 -1.66
C GLU A 176 3.21 14.08 -1.74
N ASN A 177 4.07 13.78 -0.76
CA ASN A 177 4.80 12.52 -0.66
C ASN A 177 4.15 11.55 0.34
N VAL A 178 2.95 11.87 0.83
CA VAL A 178 2.16 10.98 1.69
C VAL A 178 0.92 10.58 0.91
N ILE A 179 0.73 9.28 0.72
CA ILE A 179 -0.40 8.73 -0.03
C ILE A 179 -1.10 7.64 0.77
N TYR A 180 -2.35 7.40 0.41
CA TYR A 180 -3.00 6.13 0.71
C TYR A 180 -2.85 5.16 -0.46
N ILE A 181 -2.55 3.91 -0.16
CA ILE A 181 -2.79 2.77 -1.05
C ILE A 181 -4.03 2.04 -0.55
N PHE A 182 -5.06 2.00 -1.38
CA PHE A 182 -6.26 1.23 -1.10
C PHE A 182 -6.18 -0.09 -1.85
N GLU A 183 -6.62 -1.18 -1.22
CA GLU A 183 -6.76 -2.44 -1.93
C GLU A 183 -7.79 -2.30 -3.05
N GLU A 184 -8.99 -1.80 -2.70
CA GLU A 184 -10.10 -1.59 -3.62
C GLU A 184 -10.94 -0.36 -3.22
N PRO A 185 -11.55 0.35 -4.19
CA PRO A 185 -12.45 1.45 -3.89
C PRO A 185 -13.86 0.98 -3.45
N THR A 186 -14.21 -0.28 -3.71
CA THR A 186 -15.52 -0.91 -3.41
C THR A 186 -15.80 -1.05 -1.91
N ASN A 187 -14.77 -1.04 -1.07
CA ASN A 187 -14.86 -1.34 0.35
C ASN A 187 -15.25 -0.13 1.22
N VAL A 188 -15.67 0.99 0.63
CA VAL A 188 -15.99 2.25 1.32
C VAL A 188 -17.48 2.58 1.21
N THR A 189 -17.87 3.34 0.19
CA THR A 189 -19.22 3.73 -0.17
C THR A 189 -19.33 3.75 -1.69
N ARG A 190 -20.56 3.73 -2.21
CA ARG A 190 -20.79 3.90 -3.66
C ARG A 190 -20.22 5.22 -4.17
N GLU A 191 -20.43 6.30 -3.43
CA GLU A 191 -19.90 7.62 -3.80
C GLU A 191 -18.37 7.61 -3.89
N PHE A 192 -17.69 7.00 -2.92
CA PHE A 192 -16.24 6.87 -2.95
C PHE A 192 -15.76 6.07 -4.17
N CYS A 193 -16.44 4.95 -4.44
CA CYS A 193 -16.17 4.10 -5.61
C CYS A 193 -16.28 4.88 -6.93
N ASP A 194 -17.28 5.75 -7.05
CA ASP A 194 -17.58 6.50 -8.27
C ASP A 194 -16.48 7.52 -8.64
N PHE A 195 -15.56 7.87 -7.72
CA PHE A 195 -14.38 8.68 -8.05
C PHE A 195 -13.30 7.92 -8.82
N PHE A 196 -13.19 6.60 -8.61
CA PHE A 196 -12.04 5.82 -9.07
C PHE A 196 -12.40 4.80 -10.15
N TRP A 197 -13.66 4.39 -10.24
CA TRP A 197 -14.10 3.35 -11.17
C TRP A 197 -15.38 3.75 -11.90
N ASP A 198 -15.39 3.54 -13.23
CA ASP A 198 -16.59 3.61 -14.03
C ASP A 198 -17.25 2.24 -14.10
N GLN A 199 -18.39 2.07 -13.44
CA GLN A 199 -19.10 0.80 -13.44
C GLN A 199 -19.70 0.44 -14.81
N LYS A 200 -20.05 1.43 -15.63
CA LYS A 200 -20.65 1.20 -16.95
C LYS A 200 -19.59 0.75 -17.94
N GLU A 201 -18.48 1.50 -17.99
CA GLU A 201 -17.37 1.23 -18.91
C GLU A 201 -16.40 0.16 -18.37
N ARG A 202 -16.58 -0.28 -17.12
CA ARG A 202 -15.75 -1.27 -16.42
C ARG A 202 -14.25 -0.91 -16.49
N GLN A 203 -13.92 0.35 -16.22
CA GLN A 203 -12.55 0.86 -16.29
C GLN A 203 -12.25 1.89 -15.20
N ALA A 204 -10.95 2.11 -14.96
CA ALA A 204 -10.48 3.15 -14.06
C ALA A 204 -10.82 4.55 -14.58
N LYS A 205 -11.17 5.47 -13.68
CA LYS A 205 -11.39 6.89 -14.03
C LYS A 205 -10.09 7.68 -13.95
N ASP A 206 -10.01 8.77 -14.72
CA ASP A 206 -8.93 9.74 -14.58
C ASP A 206 -8.98 10.40 -13.19
N ARG A 207 -7.83 10.39 -12.51
CA ARG A 207 -7.66 10.91 -11.15
C ARG A 207 -6.99 12.28 -11.12
N SER A 208 -6.55 12.80 -12.27
CA SER A 208 -5.79 14.06 -12.38
C SER A 208 -6.52 15.29 -11.82
N ARG A 209 -7.85 15.24 -11.75
CA ARG A 209 -8.71 16.35 -11.30
C ARG A 209 -9.36 16.14 -9.93
N LEU A 210 -9.00 15.07 -9.21
CA LEU A 210 -9.59 14.81 -7.89
C LEU A 210 -9.15 15.88 -6.89
N PRO A 211 -10.04 16.36 -6.01
CA PRO A 211 -9.66 17.27 -4.94
C PRO A 211 -8.85 16.55 -3.86
N PHE A 212 -8.13 17.30 -3.05
CA PHE A 212 -7.57 16.77 -1.80
C PHE A 212 -8.72 16.43 -0.82
N PRO A 213 -8.66 15.32 -0.05
CA PRO A 213 -7.58 14.32 0.00
C PRO A 213 -7.71 13.18 -1.02
N LEU A 214 -8.78 13.12 -1.84
CA LEU A 214 -9.00 12.06 -2.83
C LEU A 214 -7.87 11.92 -3.86
N SER A 215 -7.20 13.02 -4.22
CA SER A 215 -6.01 13.00 -5.08
C SER A 215 -4.82 12.23 -4.49
N GLN A 216 -4.78 12.03 -3.17
CA GLN A 216 -3.75 11.25 -2.48
C GLN A 216 -4.13 9.78 -2.26
N ILE A 217 -5.28 9.32 -2.77
CA ILE A 217 -5.76 7.95 -2.56
C ILE A 217 -5.58 7.14 -3.85
N PHE A 218 -4.83 6.05 -3.77
CA PHE A 218 -4.48 5.17 -4.89
C PHE A 218 -5.05 3.77 -4.67
N PRO A 219 -6.33 3.52 -5.05
CA PRO A 219 -6.85 2.16 -5.10
C PRO A 219 -6.11 1.36 -6.17
N LEU A 220 -5.59 0.19 -5.82
CA LEU A 220 -4.84 -0.64 -6.76
C LEU A 220 -5.77 -1.44 -7.66
N PHE A 221 -6.85 -2.01 -7.11
CA PHE A 221 -7.61 -3.04 -7.79
C PHE A 221 -9.12 -2.89 -7.71
N TRP A 222 -9.82 -3.65 -8.56
CA TRP A 222 -11.28 -3.77 -8.60
C TRP A 222 -11.74 -5.21 -8.38
N LYS A 223 -12.40 -5.49 -7.26
CA LYS A 223 -12.97 -6.82 -6.92
C LYS A 223 -11.92 -7.93 -7.09
N THR A 224 -10.88 -7.89 -6.28
CA THR A 224 -9.78 -8.87 -6.23
C THR A 224 -10.22 -10.22 -5.66
N ASP A 225 -11.27 -10.27 -4.83
CA ASP A 225 -11.76 -11.52 -4.24
C ASP A 225 -12.55 -12.35 -5.28
N PRO A 226 -12.08 -13.56 -5.65
CA PRO A 226 -12.73 -14.39 -6.67
C PRO A 226 -14.15 -14.82 -6.33
N TYR A 227 -14.54 -14.74 -5.05
CA TYR A 227 -15.92 -14.94 -4.62
C TYR A 227 -16.92 -14.00 -5.33
N TYR A 228 -16.48 -12.82 -5.78
CA TYR A 228 -17.33 -11.83 -6.46
C TYR A 228 -17.13 -11.79 -7.98
N TRP A 229 -16.39 -12.73 -8.56
CA TRP A 229 -16.21 -12.78 -10.01
C TRP A 229 -17.46 -13.32 -10.70
N GLU A 230 -17.90 -12.62 -11.75
CA GLU A 230 -19.01 -13.07 -12.58
C GLU A 230 -18.55 -14.33 -13.34
N ARG A 231 -19.21 -15.46 -13.09
CA ARG A 231 -18.99 -16.70 -13.83
C ARG A 231 -20.30 -17.20 -14.42
N THR A 232 -20.29 -17.48 -15.71
CA THR A 232 -21.41 -18.13 -16.40
C THR A 232 -21.67 -19.50 -15.77
N GLY A 233 -22.90 -19.75 -15.30
CA GLY A 233 -23.31 -21.06 -14.79
C GLY A 233 -23.15 -21.28 -13.28
N ILE A 234 -22.41 -20.43 -12.57
CA ILE A 234 -22.32 -20.48 -11.10
C ILE A 234 -23.27 -19.43 -10.53
N LYS A 235 -24.54 -19.81 -10.37
CA LYS A 235 -25.41 -19.06 -9.46
C LYS A 235 -24.78 -19.23 -8.08
N ASN A 236 -24.37 -18.14 -7.43
CA ASN A 236 -23.94 -18.15 -6.04
C ASN A 236 -25.03 -18.81 -5.18
N SER A 237 -24.94 -20.13 -5.01
CA SER A 237 -25.96 -20.96 -4.39
C SER A 237 -25.79 -20.88 -2.88
N THR A 238 -25.94 -19.68 -2.32
CA THR A 238 -26.29 -19.55 -0.90
C THR A 238 -27.78 -19.85 -0.67
N LYS A 239 -28.55 -20.08 -1.74
CA LYS A 239 -29.93 -20.57 -1.68
C LYS A 239 -30.11 -21.80 -2.58
N GLY A 240 -29.85 -22.99 -2.04
CA GLY A 240 -30.38 -24.24 -2.57
C GLY A 240 -29.34 -25.31 -2.96
N GLY A 241 -29.23 -26.34 -2.14
CA GLY A 241 -29.38 -27.73 -2.61
C GLY A 241 -28.15 -28.51 -3.08
N SER A 242 -26.97 -27.93 -3.29
CA SER A 242 -25.80 -28.76 -3.63
C SER A 242 -25.25 -29.47 -2.40
N LYS A 243 -25.30 -30.82 -2.41
CA LYS A 243 -24.63 -31.68 -1.42
C LYS A 243 -23.10 -31.73 -1.59
N ASP A 244 -22.58 -31.25 -2.72
CA ASP A 244 -21.13 -31.24 -2.98
C ASP A 244 -20.52 -29.88 -2.60
N ARG A 245 -19.69 -29.89 -1.56
CA ARG A 245 -19.03 -28.68 -1.04
C ARG A 245 -17.98 -28.14 -2.00
N ARG A 246 -17.43 -28.98 -2.90
CA ARG A 246 -16.53 -28.53 -3.98
C ARG A 246 -17.27 -27.74 -5.04
N SER A 247 -18.60 -27.85 -5.14
CA SER A 247 -19.38 -26.97 -6.02
C SER A 247 -19.58 -25.56 -5.42
N TRP A 248 -19.14 -25.32 -4.17
CA TRP A 248 -19.32 -24.03 -3.50
C TRP A 248 -18.20 -23.04 -3.81
N TYR A 249 -17.09 -23.50 -4.36
CA TYR A 249 -16.05 -22.68 -4.96
C TYR A 249 -15.55 -23.38 -6.24
N PRO A 250 -15.49 -22.70 -7.39
CA PRO A 250 -15.02 -23.33 -8.61
C PRO A 250 -13.49 -23.38 -8.66
N GLU A 251 -12.94 -24.34 -9.38
CA GLU A 251 -11.51 -24.34 -9.72
C GLU A 251 -11.16 -23.09 -10.55
N ILE A 252 -9.99 -22.51 -10.27
CA ILE A 252 -9.48 -21.29 -10.91
C ILE A 252 -8.04 -21.58 -11.30
N SER A 253 -7.74 -21.53 -12.60
CA SER A 253 -6.37 -21.72 -13.07
C SER A 253 -5.53 -20.46 -12.87
N ASP A 254 -4.21 -20.59 -12.91
CA ASP A 254 -3.31 -19.45 -12.78
C ASP A 254 -3.46 -18.47 -13.95
N GLU A 255 -3.77 -18.97 -15.15
CA GLU A 255 -4.09 -18.15 -16.33
C GLU A 255 -5.33 -17.29 -16.10
N GLU A 256 -6.39 -17.85 -15.50
CA GLU A 256 -7.60 -17.08 -15.20
C GLU A 256 -7.31 -15.96 -14.19
N PHE A 257 -6.49 -16.21 -13.16
CA PHE A 257 -6.07 -15.15 -12.25
C PHE A 257 -5.34 -14.01 -12.97
N LEU A 258 -4.47 -14.34 -13.93
CA LEU A 258 -3.71 -13.37 -14.72
C LEU A 258 -4.60 -12.57 -15.70
N GLU A 259 -5.57 -13.23 -16.34
CA GLU A 259 -6.57 -12.57 -17.18
C GLU A 259 -7.40 -11.56 -16.36
N GLN A 260 -7.85 -11.96 -15.17
CA GLN A 260 -8.58 -11.08 -14.27
C GLN A 260 -7.71 -9.91 -13.80
N ALA A 261 -6.42 -10.13 -13.56
CA ALA A 261 -5.49 -9.06 -13.18
C ALA A 261 -5.45 -7.94 -14.22
N ALA A 262 -5.37 -8.27 -15.51
CA ALA A 262 -5.29 -7.29 -16.60
C ALA A 262 -6.51 -6.36 -16.67
N GLN A 263 -7.69 -6.86 -16.27
CA GLN A 263 -8.97 -6.12 -16.36
C GLN A 263 -9.32 -5.36 -15.08
N ARG A 264 -8.60 -5.60 -13.98
CA ARG A 264 -9.00 -5.14 -12.63
C ARG A 264 -8.02 -4.19 -11.99
N ILE A 265 -6.97 -3.78 -12.70
CA ILE A 265 -6.05 -2.75 -12.21
C ILE A 265 -6.75 -1.39 -12.29
N VAL A 266 -6.91 -0.75 -11.14
CA VAL A 266 -7.43 0.62 -11.01
C VAL A 266 -6.28 1.61 -11.09
N THR A 267 -5.26 1.43 -10.23
CA THR A 267 -4.00 2.19 -10.31
C THR A 267 -2.83 1.20 -10.38
N PRO A 268 -2.02 1.25 -11.44
CA PRO A 268 -0.78 0.50 -11.50
C PRO A 268 0.15 0.81 -10.32
N LEU A 269 0.78 -0.21 -9.73
CA LEU A 269 1.80 -0.02 -8.70
C LEU A 269 3.03 0.70 -9.29
N GLU A 270 3.28 0.50 -10.58
CA GLU A 270 4.31 1.16 -11.38
C GLU A 270 4.16 2.69 -11.38
N ASP A 271 2.92 3.22 -11.37
CA ASP A 271 2.68 4.66 -11.28
C ASP A 271 3.09 5.20 -9.91
N ILE A 272 2.84 4.41 -8.86
CA ILE A 272 3.26 4.75 -7.49
C ILE A 272 4.78 4.70 -7.37
N LEU A 273 5.43 3.69 -7.95
CA LEU A 273 6.89 3.57 -8.00
C LEU A 273 7.53 4.76 -8.71
N THR A 274 6.97 5.18 -9.84
CA THR A 274 7.39 6.37 -10.58
C THR A 274 7.27 7.62 -9.71
N ARG A 275 6.16 7.75 -8.97
CA ARG A 275 5.94 8.87 -8.05
C ARG A 275 6.95 8.88 -6.90
N ILE A 276 7.23 7.72 -6.31
CA ILE A 276 8.26 7.59 -5.27
C ILE A 276 9.62 8.00 -5.83
N ALA A 277 10.03 7.45 -6.97
CA ALA A 277 11.35 7.73 -7.55
C ALA A 277 11.57 9.22 -7.89
N ASN A 278 10.51 9.91 -8.31
CA ASN A 278 10.53 11.32 -8.71
C ASN A 278 10.19 12.30 -7.58
N ALA A 279 9.91 11.81 -6.38
CA ALA A 279 9.55 12.66 -5.24
C ALA A 279 10.72 13.52 -4.79
N LYS A 280 10.41 14.69 -4.21
CA LYS A 280 11.43 15.58 -3.62
C LYS A 280 11.59 15.26 -2.13
N SER A 281 12.82 15.13 -1.66
CA SER A 281 13.10 14.62 -0.31
C SER A 281 12.86 15.60 0.85
N SER A 282 12.66 16.90 0.62
CA SER A 282 12.48 17.85 1.73
C SER A 282 11.43 18.94 1.48
N ARG A 283 10.72 19.34 2.55
CA ARG A 283 9.86 20.54 2.58
C ARG A 283 10.66 21.82 2.28
N THR A 284 11.93 21.86 2.69
CA THR A 284 12.85 22.97 2.46
C THR A 284 13.22 23.20 0.99
N ASP A 285 13.32 22.14 0.17
CA ASP A 285 13.63 22.26 -1.26
C ASP A 285 12.45 22.88 -2.05
N VAL A 286 11.22 22.73 -1.55
CA VAL A 286 10.02 23.34 -2.12
C VAL A 286 9.92 24.82 -1.72
N ALA A 287 10.30 25.17 -0.48
CA ALA A 287 10.32 26.55 0.00
C ALA A 287 11.37 27.41 -0.73
N LYS A 288 12.58 26.86 -0.97
CA LYS A 288 13.67 27.57 -1.66
C LYS A 288 13.31 27.94 -3.12
N LYS A 289 12.56 27.08 -3.81
CA LYS A 289 12.11 27.36 -5.19
C LYS A 289 10.97 28.39 -5.25
N ARG A 290 10.21 28.59 -4.17
CA ARG A 290 9.20 29.67 -4.08
C ARG A 290 9.84 31.02 -3.75
N SER A 291 10.91 31.07 -2.96
CA SER A 291 11.66 32.31 -2.74
C SER A 291 12.41 32.76 -4.01
N ASP A 292 12.97 31.82 -4.77
CA ASP A 292 13.74 32.15 -5.99
C ASP A 292 12.86 32.61 -7.16
N VAL A 293 11.55 32.33 -7.12
CA VAL A 293 10.59 32.80 -8.15
C VAL A 293 10.00 34.18 -7.79
N VAL A 294 10.08 34.61 -6.53
CA VAL A 294 9.54 35.91 -6.09
C VAL A 294 10.57 37.04 -6.20
N ASP A 295 11.88 36.74 -6.17
CA ASP A 295 12.95 37.76 -6.28
C ASP A 295 13.43 38.05 -7.73
N GLY A 296 12.76 37.49 -8.75
CA GLY A 296 13.09 37.70 -10.17
C GLY A 296 12.52 38.97 -10.82
N GLY A 297 11.88 39.87 -10.05
CA GLY A 297 11.18 41.05 -10.56
C GLY A 297 11.82 42.39 -10.18
N SER A 298 12.64 42.93 -11.09
CA SER A 298 13.01 44.35 -11.23
C SER A 298 13.82 45.03 -10.11
N LYS A 299 15.15 45.06 -10.28
CA LYS A 299 15.96 46.25 -9.96
C LYS A 299 16.90 46.57 -11.12
N SER A 300 16.46 47.48 -11.99
CA SER A 300 17.33 48.18 -12.94
C SER A 300 18.21 49.16 -12.18
N GLY A 301 19.51 48.86 -12.13
CA GLY A 301 20.53 49.73 -11.55
C GLY A 301 20.87 50.89 -12.49
N VAL A 302 20.64 52.12 -12.03
CA VAL A 302 21.24 53.32 -12.62
C VAL A 302 22.56 53.59 -11.90
N ARG A 303 23.67 53.29 -12.58
CA ARG A 303 25.01 53.77 -12.24
C ARG A 303 25.22 55.15 -12.89
N LYS A 304 25.57 56.17 -12.10
CA LYS A 304 26.26 57.37 -12.61
C LYS A 304 27.49 57.67 -11.74
N ASN A 305 28.63 57.74 -12.42
CA ASN A 305 29.96 58.08 -11.95
C ASN A 305 30.15 59.61 -11.75
N ARG A 306 31.32 59.93 -11.16
CA ARG A 306 32.08 61.21 -11.08
C ARG A 306 31.82 62.04 -9.81
N ARG A 307 32.83 62.62 -9.15
CA ARG A 307 34.27 62.77 -9.42
C ARG A 307 34.96 63.22 -8.13
N GLU A 308 36.18 62.78 -7.90
CA GLU A 308 37.12 63.41 -6.99
C GLU A 308 37.59 64.76 -7.53
N SER A 309 37.72 65.74 -6.63
CA SER A 309 38.72 66.80 -6.70
C SER A 309 38.95 67.28 -5.27
N GLY A 310 40.13 66.99 -4.73
CA GLY A 310 40.54 67.47 -3.41
C GLY A 310 40.95 68.95 -3.44
N LEU A 311 41.02 69.55 -2.25
CA LEU A 311 42.08 70.48 -1.85
C LEU A 311 41.97 70.79 -0.35
N ALA A 312 43.14 70.89 0.24
CA ALA A 312 43.44 71.13 1.65
C ALA A 312 42.98 72.51 2.16
N GLN A 313 42.51 72.58 3.40
CA GLN A 313 43.21 73.06 4.61
C GLN A 313 42.31 72.83 5.82
#